data_AF-A0A433P6Y4-F1
#
_entry.id   AF-A0A433P6Y4-F1
#
_cell.length_a   1.000
_cell.length_b   1.000
_cell.length_c   1.000
_cell.angle_alpha   90.00
_cell.angle_beta   90.00
_cell.angle_gamma   90.00
#
_symmetry.space_group_name_H-M   'P 1'
#
loop_
_entity.id
_entity.type
_entity.pdbx_description
1 polymer ?
#
loop_
_entity_poly.entity_id
_entity_poly.type
_entity_poly.pdbx_seq_one_letter_code
_entity_poly.pdbx_strand_id
1 'polypeptide(L)'
;MKLVPRELDKLVLHQVGYLAQKRLARGLKLNHTEATALIASQLLEFIRDGTNSVADLMSLGKHMLGRRHVLSDVLETLAEVQIEGTFLDGTYLVTVHDPISSDDGDLANALYGSFLPIPDNSKFALSPPPKKEEAPGAIIVKQGKIELNAGRERVTIKVGSHYHFIETNPALLFDRSLSYGKRLDIPAGSATRFEPGESKTVTLVSIGGNRRITGGNNLASGTLNPDGITAFVTALVSRGFSHAPADPAQSAAQIKAYTMSKEVYADFYGPTVGDLVRLGDTQLWARVEKDYTVYGDECKFGGGKVLREGMGQQNGVEDVGALDLVITNALIIDYTGIYKADIGIKNGLIAGIGKAGNPDVMEGVTPGMVVGVTTEALAGEGHIFTAGAIDAHVHFICPQICYEGLSSGITTLIGGGTGPNTGTNATTCTPGNTHMRMMLQATDDIPLNFGFTGKGNSSAPQGLVDQVRAGAIGLKLHEDWGTTPAAIDACLEVCDKLDVQ
;
A
#
# COMPACT_ATOMS: atom_id res chain seq x y z
N MET A 1 3.52 -27.74 -28.18
CA MET A 1 3.96 -27.23 -26.87
C MET A 1 2.85 -27.20 -25.83
N LYS A 2 1.57 -26.98 -26.18
CA LYS A 2 0.45 -26.93 -25.21
C LYS A 2 0.74 -25.97 -24.05
N LEU A 3 1.27 -24.78 -24.38
CA LEU A 3 1.70 -23.80 -23.40
C LEU A 3 0.50 -23.28 -22.62
N VAL A 4 0.57 -23.33 -21.30
CA VAL A 4 -0.38 -22.68 -20.40
C VAL A 4 0.03 -21.22 -20.16
N PRO A 5 -0.87 -20.32 -19.72
CA PRO A 5 -0.57 -18.89 -19.57
C PRO A 5 0.73 -18.59 -18.81
N ARG A 6 0.92 -19.23 -17.64
CA ARG A 6 2.15 -19.07 -16.84
C ARG A 6 3.44 -19.46 -17.58
N GLU A 7 3.39 -20.36 -18.55
CA GLU A 7 4.58 -20.73 -19.34
C GLU A 7 4.92 -19.66 -20.39
N LEU A 8 3.89 -18.98 -20.94
CA LEU A 8 4.10 -17.81 -21.79
C LEU A 8 4.70 -16.65 -20.99
N ASP A 9 4.21 -16.41 -19.77
CA ASP A 9 4.75 -15.36 -18.90
C ASP A 9 6.22 -15.62 -18.54
N LYS A 10 6.57 -16.87 -18.22
CA LYS A 10 7.96 -17.25 -17.94
C LYS A 10 8.86 -17.14 -19.17
N LEU A 11 8.32 -17.39 -20.37
CA LEU A 11 9.05 -17.16 -21.62
C LEU A 11 9.33 -15.66 -21.84
N VAL A 12 8.34 -14.78 -21.58
CA VAL A 12 8.54 -13.33 -21.66
C VAL A 12 9.57 -12.88 -20.62
N LEU A 13 9.45 -13.33 -19.37
CA LEU A 13 10.42 -13.05 -18.31
C LEU A 13 11.84 -13.46 -18.71
N HIS A 14 12.02 -14.68 -19.24
CA HIS A 14 13.31 -15.17 -19.73
C HIS A 14 13.86 -14.30 -20.87
N GLN A 15 13.01 -13.82 -21.80
CA GLN A 15 13.46 -12.91 -22.86
C GLN A 15 13.98 -11.57 -22.30
N VAL A 16 13.32 -11.03 -21.27
CA VAL A 16 13.79 -9.81 -20.58
C VAL A 16 15.09 -10.09 -19.81
N GLY A 17 15.21 -11.25 -19.15
CA GLY A 17 16.45 -11.67 -18.50
C GLY A 17 17.60 -11.81 -19.49
N TYR A 18 17.39 -12.43 -20.64
CA TYR A 18 18.40 -12.55 -21.69
C TYR A 18 18.79 -11.20 -22.31
N LEU A 19 17.84 -10.27 -22.43
CA LEU A 19 18.14 -8.87 -22.79
C LEU A 19 19.08 -8.23 -21.76
N ALA A 20 18.80 -8.40 -20.47
CA ALA A 20 19.65 -7.91 -19.39
C ALA A 20 21.04 -8.58 -19.41
N GLN A 21 21.14 -9.88 -19.65
CA GLN A 21 22.42 -10.59 -19.82
C GLN A 21 23.25 -10.02 -20.98
N LYS A 22 22.64 -9.75 -22.15
CA LYS A 22 23.33 -9.10 -23.28
C LYS A 22 23.84 -7.70 -22.93
N ARG A 23 23.08 -6.93 -22.15
CA ARG A 23 23.48 -5.60 -21.66
C ARG A 23 24.64 -5.70 -20.67
N LEU A 24 24.56 -6.64 -19.72
CA LEU A 24 25.62 -6.94 -18.78
C LEU A 24 26.91 -7.39 -19.48
N ALA A 25 26.83 -8.34 -20.42
CA ALA A 25 27.98 -8.86 -21.16
C ALA A 25 28.78 -7.80 -21.94
N ARG A 26 28.13 -6.70 -22.34
CA ARG A 26 28.79 -5.55 -22.98
C ARG A 26 29.23 -4.43 -22.02
N GLY A 27 29.09 -4.61 -20.70
CA GLY A 27 29.55 -3.67 -19.68
C GLY A 27 28.52 -2.64 -19.21
N LEU A 28 27.22 -2.86 -19.47
CA LEU A 28 26.18 -1.93 -19.00
C LEU A 28 25.82 -2.24 -17.54
N LYS A 29 25.76 -1.20 -16.70
CA LYS A 29 25.17 -1.29 -15.35
C LYS A 29 23.66 -1.44 -15.46
N LEU A 30 23.11 -2.48 -14.82
CA LEU A 30 21.69 -2.81 -14.90
C LEU A 30 20.85 -1.93 -13.98
N ASN A 31 19.66 -1.54 -14.43
CA ASN A 31 18.65 -0.91 -13.57
C ASN A 31 17.86 -1.97 -12.77
N HIS A 32 16.90 -1.52 -11.96
CA HIS A 32 16.09 -2.39 -11.08
C HIS A 32 15.38 -3.50 -11.87
N THR A 33 14.70 -3.14 -12.95
CA THR A 33 13.93 -4.09 -13.78
C THR A 33 14.83 -5.12 -14.44
N GLU A 34 15.97 -4.68 -14.97
CA GLU A 34 16.94 -5.56 -15.63
C GLU A 34 17.61 -6.53 -14.64
N ALA A 35 18.00 -6.04 -13.46
CA ALA A 35 18.59 -6.88 -12.41
C ALA A 35 17.59 -7.93 -11.92
N THR A 36 16.33 -7.53 -11.66
CA THR A 36 15.24 -8.44 -11.28
C THR A 36 15.03 -9.53 -12.33
N ALA A 37 14.88 -9.13 -13.59
CA ALA A 37 14.63 -10.07 -14.68
C ALA A 37 15.79 -11.04 -14.90
N LEU A 38 17.04 -10.56 -14.80
CA LEU A 38 18.22 -11.41 -14.90
C LEU A 38 18.24 -12.45 -13.79
N ILE A 39 18.14 -12.02 -12.53
CA ILE A 39 18.21 -12.93 -11.38
C ILE A 39 17.07 -13.96 -11.46
N ALA A 40 15.83 -13.52 -11.67
CA ALA A 40 14.68 -14.42 -11.79
C ALA A 40 14.85 -15.43 -12.94
N SER A 41 15.36 -15.00 -14.09
CA SER A 41 15.59 -15.88 -15.24
C SER A 41 16.70 -16.89 -14.97
N GLN A 42 17.79 -16.49 -14.30
CA GLN A 42 18.86 -17.41 -13.94
C GLN A 42 18.42 -18.43 -12.91
N LEU A 43 17.62 -18.01 -11.91
CA LEU A 43 17.00 -18.95 -10.98
C LEU A 43 16.16 -19.99 -11.74
N LEU A 44 15.38 -19.62 -12.77
CA LEU A 44 14.64 -20.59 -13.58
C LEU A 44 15.54 -21.59 -14.32
N GLU A 45 16.70 -21.15 -14.84
CA GLU A 45 17.66 -22.05 -15.50
C GLU A 45 18.28 -23.04 -14.50
N PHE A 46 18.68 -22.58 -13.31
CA PHE A 46 19.21 -23.49 -12.28
C PHE A 46 18.15 -24.43 -11.71
N ILE A 47 16.89 -23.98 -11.60
CA ILE A 47 15.75 -24.86 -11.28
C ILE A 47 15.60 -25.93 -12.36
N ARG A 48 15.70 -25.54 -13.64
CA ARG A 48 15.55 -26.44 -14.78
C ARG A 48 16.62 -27.53 -14.80
N ASP A 49 17.84 -27.24 -14.36
CA ASP A 49 18.92 -28.23 -14.29
C ASP A 49 18.71 -29.28 -13.19
N GLY A 50 17.91 -28.97 -12.17
CA GLY A 50 17.49 -29.93 -11.15
C GLY A 50 18.60 -30.36 -10.19
N THR A 51 19.68 -29.59 -10.09
CA THR A 51 20.84 -29.87 -9.22
C THR A 51 20.84 -29.06 -7.93
N ASN A 52 20.03 -28.00 -7.84
CA ASN A 52 19.96 -27.10 -6.70
C ASN A 52 18.62 -27.23 -5.95
N SER A 53 18.67 -27.19 -4.63
CA SER A 53 17.50 -27.03 -3.78
C SER A 53 17.02 -25.58 -3.75
N VAL A 54 15.82 -25.33 -3.22
CA VAL A 54 15.33 -23.96 -2.95
C VAL A 54 16.33 -23.17 -2.11
N ALA A 55 16.88 -23.77 -1.06
CA ALA A 55 17.83 -23.11 -0.16
C ALA A 55 19.15 -22.73 -0.88
N ASP A 56 19.65 -23.60 -1.76
CA ASP A 56 20.84 -23.31 -2.55
C ASP A 56 20.61 -22.10 -3.46
N LEU A 57 19.44 -22.04 -4.10
CA LEU A 57 19.08 -20.95 -5.01
C LEU A 57 18.84 -19.62 -4.31
N MET A 58 18.30 -19.64 -3.08
CA MET A 58 18.22 -18.45 -2.22
C MET A 58 19.60 -17.85 -1.97
N SER A 59 20.63 -18.70 -1.79
CA SER A 59 22.02 -18.24 -1.62
C SER A 59 22.66 -17.83 -2.93
N LEU A 60 22.50 -18.65 -3.99
CA LEU A 60 23.09 -18.41 -5.30
C LEU A 60 22.67 -17.06 -5.89
N GLY A 61 21.38 -16.73 -5.77
CA GLY A 61 20.82 -15.48 -6.28
C GLY A 61 21.47 -14.22 -5.69
N LYS A 62 21.93 -14.27 -4.43
CA LYS A 62 22.62 -13.15 -3.76
C LYS A 62 24.00 -12.84 -4.34
N HIS A 63 24.55 -13.78 -5.11
CA HIS A 63 25.90 -13.71 -5.64
C HIS A 63 25.94 -13.49 -7.14
N MET A 64 24.81 -13.44 -7.86
CA MET A 64 24.84 -13.25 -9.33
C MET A 64 25.32 -11.84 -9.71
N LEU A 65 24.80 -10.81 -9.06
CA LEU A 65 25.13 -9.41 -9.33
C LEU A 65 25.78 -8.76 -8.11
N GLY A 66 26.71 -7.84 -8.38
CA GLY A 66 27.39 -7.04 -7.36
C GLY A 66 27.11 -5.54 -7.55
N ARG A 67 27.52 -4.72 -6.59
CA ARG A 67 27.28 -3.26 -6.60
C ARG A 67 27.81 -2.57 -7.86
N ARG A 68 28.91 -3.06 -8.45
CA ARG A 68 29.46 -2.48 -9.69
C ARG A 68 28.63 -2.80 -10.93
N HIS A 69 27.79 -3.83 -10.88
CA HIS A 69 27.01 -4.35 -12.02
C HIS A 69 25.64 -3.68 -12.17
N VAL A 70 25.23 -2.88 -11.20
CA VAL A 70 23.91 -2.24 -11.16
C VAL A 70 24.03 -0.72 -10.99
N LEU A 71 22.97 0.01 -11.31
CA LEU A 71 22.85 1.43 -10.96
C LEU A 71 22.75 1.59 -9.43
N SER A 72 23.15 2.75 -8.90
CA SER A 72 23.19 3.05 -7.46
C SER A 72 21.87 2.74 -6.75
N ASP A 73 20.77 3.09 -7.41
CA ASP A 73 19.44 3.04 -6.84
C ASP A 73 18.93 1.61 -6.66
N VAL A 74 19.51 0.65 -7.40
CA VAL A 74 19.16 -0.78 -7.29
C VAL A 74 19.54 -1.34 -5.92
N LEU A 75 20.56 -0.77 -5.27
CA LEU A 75 21.03 -1.21 -3.95
C LEU A 75 19.95 -1.08 -2.87
N GLU A 76 19.12 -0.05 -2.98
CA GLU A 76 18.07 0.27 -2.00
C GLU A 76 16.69 -0.16 -2.50
N THR A 77 16.44 -0.12 -3.81
CA THR A 77 15.12 -0.44 -4.37
C THR A 77 14.89 -1.93 -4.58
N LEU A 78 15.93 -2.75 -4.78
CA LEU A 78 15.79 -4.19 -5.03
C LEU A 78 16.02 -5.00 -3.74
N ALA A 79 15.01 -5.01 -2.87
CA ALA A 79 15.06 -5.72 -1.59
C ALA A 79 14.92 -7.25 -1.73
N GLU A 80 14.13 -7.72 -2.68
CA GLU A 80 13.97 -9.15 -2.95
C GLU A 80 13.64 -9.46 -4.40
N VAL A 81 13.94 -10.68 -4.83
CA VAL A 81 13.49 -11.26 -6.10
C VAL A 81 12.78 -12.58 -5.81
N GLN A 82 11.55 -12.69 -6.29
CA GLN A 82 10.72 -13.88 -6.12
C GLN A 82 10.46 -14.53 -7.47
N ILE A 83 10.60 -15.85 -7.53
CA ILE A 83 10.25 -16.62 -8.72
C ILE A 83 9.83 -18.04 -8.35
N GLU A 84 8.73 -18.51 -8.96
CA GLU A 84 8.36 -19.91 -8.91
C GLU A 84 8.93 -20.67 -10.10
N GLY A 85 9.44 -21.86 -9.88
CA GLY A 85 9.90 -22.74 -10.96
C GLY A 85 9.54 -24.19 -10.69
N THR A 86 9.57 -25.01 -11.75
CA THR A 86 9.28 -26.45 -11.66
C THR A 86 10.56 -27.22 -11.41
N PHE A 87 10.80 -27.54 -10.13
CA PHE A 87 11.83 -28.47 -9.69
C PHE A 87 11.43 -29.91 -10.07
N LEU A 88 12.34 -30.86 -9.84
CA LEU A 88 12.10 -32.28 -10.12
C LEU A 88 10.92 -32.86 -9.33
N ASP A 89 10.61 -32.29 -8.17
CA ASP A 89 9.58 -32.72 -7.23
C ASP A 89 8.36 -31.79 -7.16
N GLY A 90 8.30 -30.74 -7.99
CA GLY A 90 7.12 -29.87 -8.07
C GLY A 90 7.45 -28.40 -8.29
N THR A 91 6.42 -27.55 -8.20
CA THR A 91 6.58 -26.11 -8.29
C THR A 91 6.79 -25.51 -6.90
N TYR A 92 7.88 -24.75 -6.74
CA TYR A 92 8.21 -24.08 -5.48
C TYR A 92 8.61 -22.63 -5.73
N LEU A 93 8.34 -21.79 -4.73
CA LEU A 93 8.80 -20.41 -4.67
C LEU A 93 10.24 -20.34 -4.18
N VAL A 94 11.08 -19.60 -4.90
CA VAL A 94 12.40 -19.14 -4.44
C VAL A 94 12.31 -17.65 -4.17
N THR A 95 12.76 -17.23 -2.99
CA THR A 95 12.88 -15.81 -2.62
C THR A 95 14.33 -15.48 -2.30
N VAL A 96 14.92 -14.58 -3.08
CA VAL A 96 16.27 -14.07 -2.86
C VAL A 96 16.15 -12.72 -2.18
N HIS A 97 16.42 -12.66 -0.87
CA HIS A 97 16.49 -11.41 -0.12
C HIS A 97 17.86 -10.75 -0.30
N ASP A 98 17.90 -9.42 -0.39
CA ASP A 98 19.10 -8.60 -0.56
C ASP A 98 20.00 -9.13 -1.70
N PRO A 99 19.47 -9.24 -2.93
CA PRO A 99 20.17 -9.88 -4.05
C PRO A 99 21.50 -9.21 -4.41
N ILE A 100 21.68 -7.92 -4.10
CA ILE A 100 22.93 -7.19 -4.33
C ILE A 100 23.72 -7.12 -3.02
N SER A 101 24.40 -8.22 -2.69
CA SER A 101 25.06 -8.40 -1.38
C SER A 101 26.59 -8.31 -1.40
N SER A 102 27.20 -8.07 -2.58
CA SER A 102 28.66 -8.04 -2.75
C SER A 102 29.09 -6.98 -3.77
N ASP A 103 30.39 -6.67 -3.85
CA ASP A 103 30.92 -5.67 -4.79
C ASP A 103 31.04 -6.20 -6.21
N ASP A 104 31.38 -7.47 -6.34
CA ASP A 104 31.77 -8.12 -7.59
C ASP A 104 30.70 -9.12 -8.08
N GLY A 105 29.98 -9.83 -7.21
CA GLY A 105 29.15 -10.96 -7.65
C GLY A 105 29.93 -12.03 -8.43
N ASP A 106 29.20 -12.89 -9.13
CA ASP A 106 29.67 -14.01 -9.94
C ASP A 106 28.99 -13.94 -11.31
N LEU A 107 29.69 -13.31 -12.26
CA LEU A 107 29.18 -13.11 -13.61
C LEU A 107 29.09 -14.41 -14.42
N ALA A 108 29.76 -15.49 -14.01
CA ALA A 108 29.56 -16.79 -14.63
C ALA A 108 28.16 -17.32 -14.30
N ASN A 109 27.72 -17.16 -13.05
CA ASN A 109 26.36 -17.50 -12.62
C ASN A 109 25.32 -16.52 -13.17
N ALA A 110 25.65 -15.23 -13.35
CA ALA A 110 24.72 -14.26 -13.94
C ALA A 110 24.48 -14.49 -15.45
N LEU A 111 25.46 -15.10 -16.14
CA LEU A 111 25.44 -15.38 -17.58
C LEU A 111 25.27 -16.87 -17.88
N TYR A 112 24.92 -17.68 -16.88
CA TYR A 112 24.74 -19.12 -17.04
C TYR A 112 23.66 -19.43 -18.07
N GLY A 113 23.90 -20.46 -18.90
CA GLY A 113 23.03 -20.86 -20.00
C GLY A 113 22.94 -19.88 -21.19
N SER A 114 23.48 -18.65 -21.07
CA SER A 114 23.32 -17.60 -22.10
C SER A 114 24.27 -17.75 -23.30
N PHE A 115 25.37 -18.49 -23.13
CA PHE A 115 26.51 -18.60 -24.06
C PHE A 115 27.17 -17.25 -24.43
N LEU A 116 26.93 -16.19 -23.65
CA LEU A 116 27.58 -14.91 -23.81
C LEU A 116 28.98 -14.92 -23.17
N PRO A 117 29.94 -14.15 -23.72
CA PRO A 117 31.25 -14.03 -23.10
C PRO A 117 31.13 -13.29 -21.76
N ILE A 118 31.81 -13.81 -20.73
CA ILE A 118 31.87 -13.19 -19.42
C ILE A 118 32.74 -11.92 -19.54
N PRO A 119 32.21 -10.71 -19.25
CA PRO A 119 32.99 -9.49 -19.29
C PRO A 119 33.96 -9.42 -18.11
N ASP A 120 35.11 -8.77 -18.32
CA ASP A 120 36.04 -8.46 -17.24
C ASP A 120 35.48 -7.37 -16.32
N ASN A 121 35.75 -7.48 -15.01
CA ASN A 121 35.27 -6.53 -14.01
C ASN A 121 35.77 -5.10 -14.24
N SER A 122 36.87 -4.88 -14.98
CA SER A 122 37.35 -3.55 -15.37
C SER A 122 36.36 -2.77 -16.24
N LYS A 123 35.39 -3.43 -16.89
CA LYS A 123 34.31 -2.76 -17.60
C LYS A 123 33.32 -2.06 -16.67
N PHE A 124 33.35 -2.37 -15.37
CA PHE A 124 32.41 -1.86 -14.38
C PHE A 124 33.14 -1.10 -13.27
N ALA A 125 33.08 0.22 -13.33
CA ALA A 125 33.61 1.06 -12.26
C ALA A 125 32.83 0.83 -10.96
N LEU A 126 33.55 0.52 -9.86
CA LEU A 126 32.97 0.45 -8.53
C LEU A 126 32.78 1.87 -7.98
N SER A 127 31.53 2.23 -7.69
CA SER A 127 31.18 3.51 -7.06
C SER A 127 31.06 3.33 -5.54
N PRO A 128 31.35 4.36 -4.73
CA PRO A 128 31.00 4.33 -3.32
C PRO A 128 29.48 4.13 -3.16
N PRO A 129 29.03 3.48 -2.07
CA PRO A 129 27.60 3.33 -1.83
C PRO A 129 26.94 4.72 -1.69
N PRO A 130 25.73 4.93 -2.24
CA PRO A 130 25.00 6.17 -2.07
C PRO A 130 24.65 6.36 -0.60
N LYS A 131 24.41 7.61 -0.17
CA LYS A 131 23.86 7.85 1.17
C LYS A 131 22.40 7.39 1.18
N LYS A 132 21.93 6.89 2.33
CA LYS A 132 20.52 6.47 2.50
C LYS A 132 19.52 7.59 2.15
N GLU A 133 19.90 8.85 2.39
CA GLU A 133 19.10 10.04 2.07
C GLU A 133 19.02 10.33 0.56
N GLU A 134 19.95 9.80 -0.22
CA GLU A 134 20.02 9.94 -1.67
C GLU A 134 19.28 8.79 -2.40
N ALA A 135 18.73 7.83 -1.66
CA ALA A 135 17.97 6.73 -2.22
C ALA A 135 16.61 7.21 -2.76
N PRO A 136 16.06 6.59 -3.83
CA PRO A 136 14.69 6.86 -4.23
C PRO A 136 13.71 6.51 -3.11
N GLY A 137 12.73 7.38 -2.84
CA GLY A 137 11.77 7.16 -1.76
C GLY A 137 12.32 7.29 -0.33
N ALA A 138 13.55 7.82 -0.17
CA ALA A 138 14.18 7.97 1.14
C ALA A 138 13.31 8.73 2.14
N ILE A 139 13.35 8.29 3.40
CA ILE A 139 12.64 8.91 4.51
C ILE A 139 13.67 9.55 5.47
N ILE A 140 13.52 10.83 5.73
CA ILE A 140 14.26 11.54 6.77
C ILE A 140 13.30 11.79 7.93
N VAL A 141 13.50 11.06 9.01
CA VAL A 141 12.73 11.25 10.24
C VAL A 141 13.34 12.35 11.10
N LYS A 142 12.49 13.08 11.82
CA LYS A 142 12.99 14.02 12.83
C LYS A 142 13.58 13.25 14.01
N GLN A 143 14.73 13.67 14.55
CA GLN A 143 15.26 13.06 15.78
C GLN A 143 14.25 13.18 16.92
N GLY A 144 14.06 12.08 17.66
CA GLY A 144 13.18 12.05 18.81
C GLY A 144 12.59 10.68 19.07
N LYS A 145 11.73 10.62 20.09
CA LYS A 145 10.93 9.45 20.42
C LYS A 145 9.46 9.80 20.40
N ILE A 146 8.64 8.84 20.03
CA ILE A 146 7.18 8.91 20.12
C ILE A 146 6.78 8.16 21.39
N GLU A 147 6.00 8.83 22.24
CA GLU A 147 5.32 8.20 23.37
C GLU A 147 4.00 7.59 22.87
N LEU A 148 3.81 6.30 23.12
CA LEU A 148 2.58 5.60 22.76
C LEU A 148 1.55 5.69 23.88
N ASN A 149 0.27 5.77 23.51
CA ASN A 149 -0.87 5.73 24.43
C ASN A 149 -0.77 6.82 25.52
N ALA A 150 -0.33 8.02 25.14
CA ALA A 150 -0.09 9.13 26.05
C ALA A 150 -1.33 9.44 26.90
N GLY A 151 -1.13 9.76 28.18
CA GLY A 151 -2.22 10.11 29.11
C GLY A 151 -3.07 8.96 29.65
N ARG A 152 -2.85 7.70 29.24
CA ARG A 152 -3.62 6.55 29.72
C ARG A 152 -3.07 5.91 31.01
N GLU A 153 -3.96 5.35 31.81
CA GLU A 153 -3.62 4.61 33.04
C GLU A 153 -2.84 3.32 32.72
N ARG A 154 -1.81 3.01 33.51
CA ARG A 154 -0.92 1.86 33.31
C ARG A 154 -0.76 1.01 34.56
N VAL A 155 -0.56 -0.30 34.35
CA VAL A 155 -0.18 -1.25 35.40
C VAL A 155 0.86 -2.23 34.86
N THR A 156 1.74 -2.69 35.74
CA THR A 156 2.74 -3.71 35.39
C THR A 156 2.32 -5.02 36.03
N ILE A 157 2.30 -6.09 35.24
CA ILE A 157 1.97 -7.43 35.71
C ILE A 157 2.93 -8.44 35.07
N LYS A 158 3.11 -9.60 35.71
CA LYS A 158 3.91 -10.71 35.16
C LYS A 158 2.98 -11.69 34.45
N VAL A 159 3.17 -11.96 33.16
CA VAL A 159 2.13 -12.60 32.31
C VAL A 159 2.70 -13.55 31.25
N GLY A 160 1.80 -14.12 30.41
CA GLY A 160 2.11 -14.76 29.15
C GLY A 160 1.26 -14.64 27.85
N SER A 161 0.63 -13.52 27.39
CA SER A 161 0.29 -13.28 25.92
C SER A 161 -0.33 -11.88 25.63
N HIS A 162 -0.81 -11.55 24.40
CA HIS A 162 -1.48 -10.28 23.94
C HIS A 162 -2.95 -10.45 23.50
N TYR A 163 -3.88 -9.73 24.14
CA TYR A 163 -5.34 -9.77 23.87
C TYR A 163 -6.04 -8.73 24.78
N HIS A 164 -7.39 -8.58 24.73
CA HIS A 164 -8.13 -8.03 25.90
C HIS A 164 -7.66 -8.82 27.10
N PHE A 165 -6.92 -8.20 28.00
CA PHE A 165 -5.86 -8.99 28.61
C PHE A 165 -6.38 -10.04 29.59
N ILE A 166 -7.55 -9.74 30.16
CA ILE A 166 -8.34 -10.63 30.99
C ILE A 166 -8.90 -11.85 30.26
N GLU A 167 -9.04 -11.78 28.94
CA GLU A 167 -9.54 -12.81 28.03
C GLU A 167 -8.42 -13.67 27.41
N THR A 168 -7.17 -13.47 27.82
CA THR A 168 -6.04 -14.31 27.37
C THR A 168 -6.15 -15.74 27.89
N ASN A 169 -5.44 -16.66 27.22
CA ASN A 169 -5.44 -18.11 27.46
C ASN A 169 -5.51 -18.51 28.96
N PRO A 170 -6.38 -19.47 29.34
CA PRO A 170 -6.53 -19.93 30.73
C PRO A 170 -5.24 -20.39 31.42
N ALA A 171 -4.25 -20.88 30.67
CA ALA A 171 -2.98 -21.38 31.20
C ALA A 171 -2.05 -20.25 31.71
N LEU A 172 -2.35 -18.99 31.39
CA LEU A 172 -1.54 -17.85 31.80
C LEU A 172 -1.88 -17.40 33.20
N LEU A 173 -0.89 -17.46 34.09
CA LEU A 173 -1.00 -17.10 35.50
C LEU A 173 -0.57 -15.64 35.72
N PHE A 174 -1.53 -14.79 36.06
CA PHE A 174 -1.30 -13.38 36.39
C PHE A 174 -2.51 -12.77 37.14
N ASP A 175 -2.40 -11.49 37.52
CA ASP A 175 -3.50 -10.78 38.15
C ASP A 175 -4.53 -10.31 37.11
N ARG A 176 -5.60 -11.11 36.96
CA ARG A 176 -6.69 -10.83 36.03
C ARG A 176 -7.49 -9.59 36.43
N SER A 177 -7.59 -9.29 37.72
CA SER A 177 -8.31 -8.11 38.22
C SER A 177 -7.66 -6.83 37.70
N LEU A 178 -6.34 -6.75 37.78
CA LEU A 178 -5.57 -5.59 37.29
C LEU A 178 -5.60 -5.45 35.76
N SER A 179 -5.94 -6.51 35.04
CA SER A 179 -5.96 -6.53 33.57
C SER A 179 -7.32 -6.17 32.95
N TYR A 180 -8.36 -6.01 33.75
CA TYR A 180 -9.71 -5.70 33.28
C TYR A 180 -9.74 -4.33 32.58
N GLY A 181 -10.23 -4.30 31.34
CA GLY A 181 -10.26 -3.08 30.53
C GLY A 181 -8.90 -2.58 30.09
N LYS A 182 -7.88 -3.46 30.05
CA LYS A 182 -6.53 -3.12 29.63
C LYS A 182 -6.03 -4.01 28.51
N ARG A 183 -5.05 -3.49 27.77
CA ARG A 183 -4.28 -4.19 26.73
C ARG A 183 -2.79 -3.93 26.95
N LEU A 184 -1.93 -4.59 26.18
CA LEU A 184 -0.48 -4.35 26.31
C LEU A 184 -0.08 -2.96 25.79
N ASP A 185 0.84 -2.31 26.51
CA ASP A 185 1.44 -1.02 26.17
C ASP A 185 2.72 -1.24 25.34
N ILE A 186 2.54 -1.69 24.11
CA ILE A 186 3.61 -1.90 23.13
C ILE A 186 3.15 -1.40 21.75
N PRO A 187 4.02 -1.32 20.72
CA PRO A 187 3.64 -0.84 19.39
C PRO A 187 2.44 -1.59 18.81
N ALA A 188 1.49 -0.86 18.23
CA ALA A 188 0.32 -1.40 17.56
C ALA A 188 0.69 -2.49 16.53
N GLY A 189 0.08 -3.66 16.64
CA GLY A 189 0.38 -4.81 15.77
C GLY A 189 1.68 -5.56 16.11
N SER A 190 2.36 -5.24 17.20
CA SER A 190 3.41 -6.11 17.75
C SER A 190 2.84 -7.12 18.76
N ALA A 191 3.67 -8.04 19.22
CA ALA A 191 3.30 -9.04 20.21
C ALA A 191 4.48 -9.38 21.13
N THR A 192 4.17 -9.95 22.28
CA THR A 192 5.11 -10.56 23.24
C THR A 192 4.78 -12.04 23.26
N ARG A 193 5.80 -12.82 22.90
CA ARG A 193 5.77 -14.27 22.90
C ARG A 193 6.14 -14.80 24.28
N PHE A 194 5.54 -15.91 24.65
CA PHE A 194 5.81 -16.59 25.91
C PHE A 194 5.99 -18.07 25.64
N GLU A 195 7.20 -18.56 25.88
CA GLU A 195 7.49 -19.98 25.76
C GLU A 195 6.91 -20.76 26.95
N PRO A 196 6.65 -22.07 26.81
CA PRO A 196 6.20 -22.90 27.93
C PRO A 196 7.13 -22.78 29.15
N GLY A 197 6.56 -22.37 30.29
CA GLY A 197 7.29 -22.18 31.55
C GLY A 197 7.98 -20.81 31.70
N GLU A 198 7.95 -19.96 30.68
CA GLU A 198 8.51 -18.62 30.71
C GLU A 198 7.62 -17.65 31.50
N SER A 199 8.23 -16.64 32.11
CA SER A 199 7.51 -15.61 32.86
C SER A 199 8.13 -14.24 32.58
N LYS A 200 7.37 -13.29 32.02
CA LYS A 200 7.84 -11.92 31.75
C LYS A 200 6.97 -10.89 32.44
N THR A 201 7.60 -9.82 32.87
CA THR A 201 6.92 -8.61 33.31
C THR A 201 6.53 -7.78 32.09
N VAL A 202 5.26 -7.37 32.03
CA VAL A 202 4.70 -6.57 30.94
C VAL A 202 3.89 -5.40 31.47
N THR A 203 3.87 -4.30 30.71
CA THR A 203 3.09 -3.11 31.02
C THR A 203 1.77 -3.15 30.26
N LEU A 204 0.66 -3.04 30.97
CA LEU A 204 -0.66 -2.84 30.39
C LEU A 204 -1.05 -1.36 30.42
N VAL A 205 -1.89 -0.98 29.47
CA VAL A 205 -2.54 0.33 29.36
C VAL A 205 -4.05 0.16 29.19
N SER A 206 -4.84 1.05 29.77
CA SER A 206 -6.30 1.05 29.62
C SER A 206 -6.72 1.23 28.16
N ILE A 207 -7.82 0.55 27.76
CA ILE A 207 -8.46 0.78 26.47
C ILE A 207 -9.03 2.21 26.40
N GLY A 208 -9.07 2.78 25.20
CA GLY A 208 -9.64 4.09 24.92
C GLY A 208 -11.13 4.04 24.57
N GLY A 209 -11.63 5.12 23.97
CA GLY A 209 -12.98 5.17 23.38
C GLY A 209 -14.11 4.99 24.39
N ASN A 210 -15.16 4.25 24.02
CA ASN A 210 -16.31 3.97 24.87
C ASN A 210 -15.99 3.01 26.03
N ARG A 211 -14.78 2.47 26.09
CA ARG A 211 -14.32 1.51 27.08
C ARG A 211 -15.28 0.33 27.22
N ARG A 212 -15.49 -0.36 26.10
CA ARG A 212 -16.35 -1.52 25.99
C ARG A 212 -15.56 -2.72 25.47
N ILE A 213 -15.60 -3.82 26.21
CA ILE A 213 -14.94 -5.07 25.82
C ILE A 213 -15.95 -5.90 25.01
N THR A 214 -15.50 -6.52 23.93
CA THR A 214 -16.25 -7.55 23.21
C THR A 214 -15.28 -8.62 22.71
N GLY A 215 -15.80 -9.81 22.40
CA GLY A 215 -15.04 -10.88 21.77
C GLY A 215 -14.31 -11.81 22.73
N GLY A 216 -13.37 -12.58 22.21
CA GLY A 216 -12.50 -13.46 23.00
C GLY A 216 -13.17 -14.72 23.47
N ASN A 217 -13.04 -15.03 24.75
CA ASN A 217 -13.85 -16.10 25.33
C ASN A 217 -15.28 -15.60 25.67
N ASN A 218 -15.60 -14.34 25.33
CA ASN A 218 -16.89 -13.70 25.58
C ASN A 218 -17.29 -13.73 27.06
N LEU A 219 -16.32 -13.45 27.95
CA LEU A 219 -16.52 -13.52 29.40
C LEU A 219 -16.73 -12.11 29.96
N ALA A 220 -15.88 -11.17 29.58
CA ALA A 220 -15.83 -9.78 30.03
C ALA A 220 -16.63 -8.82 29.12
N SER A 221 -17.40 -9.36 28.16
CA SER A 221 -18.13 -8.55 27.18
C SER A 221 -19.10 -7.57 27.83
N GLY A 222 -19.01 -6.30 27.46
CA GLY A 222 -19.82 -5.22 27.99
C GLY A 222 -19.02 -3.94 28.28
N THR A 223 -19.74 -2.90 28.70
CA THR A 223 -19.12 -1.67 29.21
C THR A 223 -18.36 -1.98 30.50
N LEU A 224 -17.18 -1.39 30.68
CA LEU A 224 -16.40 -1.61 31.90
C LEU A 224 -17.22 -1.26 33.16
N ASN A 225 -17.36 -2.23 34.06
CA ASN A 225 -17.96 -2.04 35.38
C ASN A 225 -16.94 -2.37 36.48
N PRO A 226 -16.27 -1.36 37.06
CA PRO A 226 -15.25 -1.57 38.10
C PRO A 226 -15.77 -2.31 39.35
N ASP A 227 -17.04 -2.10 39.71
CA ASP A 227 -17.63 -2.68 40.93
C ASP A 227 -17.85 -4.20 40.81
N GLY A 228 -17.88 -4.73 39.58
CA GLY A 228 -18.11 -6.15 39.28
C GLY A 228 -16.85 -7.01 39.17
N ILE A 229 -15.65 -6.43 39.25
CA ILE A 229 -14.39 -7.12 38.91
C ILE A 229 -14.17 -8.37 39.77
N THR A 230 -14.41 -8.30 41.08
CA THR A 230 -14.18 -9.45 41.99
C THR A 230 -15.08 -10.63 41.65
N ALA A 231 -16.37 -10.38 41.38
CA ALA A 231 -17.30 -11.41 40.97
C ALA A 231 -16.89 -12.00 39.60
N PHE A 232 -16.41 -11.14 38.70
CA PHE A 232 -15.96 -11.55 37.38
C PHE A 232 -14.72 -12.47 37.42
N VAL A 233 -13.68 -12.09 38.17
CA VAL A 233 -12.47 -12.90 38.33
C VAL A 233 -12.79 -14.22 39.01
N THR A 234 -13.71 -14.23 39.99
CA THR A 234 -14.21 -15.46 40.61
C THR A 234 -14.84 -16.39 39.57
N ALA A 235 -15.68 -15.84 38.67
CA ALA A 235 -16.28 -16.60 37.59
C ALA A 235 -15.23 -17.14 36.60
N LEU A 236 -14.18 -16.38 36.27
CA LEU A 236 -13.08 -16.85 35.41
C LEU A 236 -12.32 -18.02 36.04
N VAL A 237 -11.95 -17.92 37.32
CA VAL A 237 -11.24 -18.98 38.04
C VAL A 237 -12.10 -20.25 38.08
N SER A 238 -13.42 -20.12 38.28
CA SER A 238 -14.35 -21.28 38.24
C SER A 238 -14.39 -21.99 36.88
N ARG A 239 -14.03 -21.29 35.79
CA ARG A 239 -13.93 -21.82 34.42
C ARG A 239 -12.52 -22.29 34.06
N GLY A 240 -11.60 -22.36 35.03
CA GLY A 240 -10.25 -22.88 34.84
C GLY A 240 -9.21 -21.86 34.38
N PHE A 241 -9.50 -20.56 34.45
CA PHE A 241 -8.51 -19.52 34.16
C PHE A 241 -7.57 -19.33 35.35
N SER A 242 -6.27 -19.44 35.09
CA SER A 242 -5.24 -19.22 36.10
C SER A 242 -5.24 -17.75 36.55
N HIS A 243 -5.15 -17.54 37.86
CA HIS A 243 -5.12 -16.23 38.50
C HIS A 243 -4.15 -16.24 39.69
N ALA A 244 -3.30 -15.21 39.79
CA ALA A 244 -2.48 -14.93 40.96
C ALA A 244 -2.52 -13.41 41.23
N PRO A 245 -2.95 -12.96 42.43
CA PRO A 245 -2.89 -11.55 42.80
C PRO A 245 -1.46 -11.00 42.71
N ALA A 246 -1.31 -9.77 42.21
CA ALA A 246 -0.01 -9.12 42.14
C ALA A 246 0.46 -8.65 43.53
N ASP A 247 1.78 -8.62 43.73
CA ASP A 247 2.37 -8.06 44.95
C ASP A 247 2.13 -6.53 45.00
N PRO A 248 1.43 -6.00 46.02
CA PRO A 248 1.18 -4.57 46.16
C PRO A 248 2.45 -3.72 46.12
N ALA A 249 3.60 -4.26 46.55
CA ALA A 249 4.88 -3.55 46.54
C ALA A 249 5.43 -3.25 45.14
N GLN A 250 4.99 -3.97 44.09
CA GLN A 250 5.38 -3.71 42.70
C GLN A 250 4.56 -2.61 42.02
N SER A 251 3.46 -2.15 42.64
CA SER A 251 2.52 -1.19 42.05
C SER A 251 2.86 0.29 42.31
N ALA A 252 3.84 0.57 43.19
CA ALA A 252 4.10 1.92 43.71
C ALA A 252 5.11 2.77 42.90
N ALA A 253 5.72 2.20 41.84
CA ALA A 253 6.65 2.93 40.98
C ALA A 253 5.91 3.64 39.83
N GLN A 254 6.35 4.84 39.45
CA GLN A 254 5.80 5.56 38.29
C GLN A 254 6.10 4.76 37.01
N ILE A 255 5.07 4.09 36.47
CA ILE A 255 5.19 3.28 35.26
C ILE A 255 5.30 4.22 34.06
N LYS A 256 6.44 4.19 33.38
CA LYS A 256 6.68 5.00 32.18
C LYS A 256 5.92 4.42 30.99
N ALA A 257 5.43 5.31 30.15
CA ALA A 257 4.86 4.96 28.87
C ALA A 257 5.89 4.29 27.96
N TYR A 258 5.43 3.38 27.11
CA TYR A 258 6.26 2.87 26.04
C TYR A 258 6.67 4.00 25.09
N THR A 259 7.95 4.04 24.74
CA THR A 259 8.47 5.00 23.76
C THR A 259 9.24 4.26 22.68
N MET A 260 9.10 4.70 21.43
CA MET A 260 9.86 4.19 20.29
C MET A 260 10.54 5.34 19.54
N SER A 261 11.64 5.04 18.84
CA SER A 261 12.27 6.05 17.99
C SER A 261 11.40 6.30 16.75
N LYS A 262 11.53 7.48 16.15
CA LYS A 262 10.77 7.82 14.93
C LYS A 262 11.15 6.94 13.73
N GLU A 263 12.39 6.45 13.68
CA GLU A 263 12.86 5.52 12.65
C GLU A 263 12.05 4.22 12.71
N VAL A 264 11.98 3.59 13.88
CA VAL A 264 11.20 2.35 14.07
C VAL A 264 9.71 2.59 13.82
N TYR A 265 9.21 3.78 14.14
CA TYR A 265 7.81 4.14 13.87
C TYR A 265 7.54 4.21 12.37
N ALA A 266 8.41 4.89 11.62
CA ALA A 266 8.30 5.01 10.18
C ALA A 266 8.38 3.64 9.49
N ASP A 267 9.23 2.73 9.98
CA ASP A 267 9.30 1.36 9.46
C ASP A 267 8.02 0.55 9.74
N PHE A 268 7.34 0.81 10.87
CA PHE A 268 6.13 0.07 11.24
C PHE A 268 4.86 0.61 10.58
N TYR A 269 4.72 1.93 10.48
CA TYR A 269 3.46 2.59 10.14
C TYR A 269 3.60 3.59 9.00
N GLY A 270 4.80 3.79 8.44
CA GLY A 270 5.11 4.92 7.57
C GLY A 270 5.39 6.21 8.35
N PRO A 271 5.86 7.27 7.67
CA PRO A 271 6.29 8.52 8.30
C PRO A 271 5.14 9.24 9.02
N THR A 272 5.48 10.13 9.94
CA THR A 272 4.53 10.96 10.70
C THR A 272 4.97 12.43 10.72
N VAL A 273 4.26 13.28 11.45
CA VAL A 273 4.42 14.75 11.43
C VAL A 273 5.88 15.19 11.49
N GLY A 274 6.25 16.04 10.52
CA GLY A 274 7.56 16.65 10.38
C GLY A 274 8.60 15.80 9.66
N ASP A 275 8.33 14.51 9.42
CA ASP A 275 9.22 13.66 8.64
C ASP A 275 9.13 14.02 7.15
N LEU A 276 10.19 13.75 6.40
CA LEU A 276 10.30 14.03 4.97
C LEU A 276 10.37 12.73 4.17
N VAL A 277 9.71 12.70 3.01
CA VAL A 277 9.78 11.61 2.05
C VAL A 277 10.22 12.16 0.70
N ARG A 278 11.22 11.53 0.10
CA ARG A 278 11.68 11.87 -1.25
C ARG A 278 10.72 11.31 -2.30
N LEU A 279 10.33 12.11 -3.28
CA LEU A 279 9.41 11.66 -4.33
C LEU A 279 10.19 10.95 -5.45
N GLY A 280 10.16 9.62 -5.45
CA GLY A 280 10.95 8.81 -6.38
C GLY A 280 12.44 9.14 -6.30
N ASP A 281 13.09 9.26 -7.45
CA ASP A 281 14.49 9.68 -7.63
C ASP A 281 14.64 11.20 -7.88
N THR A 282 13.58 11.98 -7.66
CA THR A 282 13.60 13.44 -7.88
C THR A 282 14.36 14.19 -6.77
N GLN A 283 14.44 15.52 -6.83
CA GLN A 283 14.98 16.35 -5.74
C GLN A 283 13.88 16.91 -4.83
N LEU A 284 12.64 16.43 -4.98
CA LEU A 284 11.48 16.90 -4.23
C LEU A 284 11.32 16.10 -2.94
N TRP A 285 11.03 16.81 -1.85
CA TRP A 285 10.78 16.25 -0.52
C TRP A 285 9.41 16.68 -0.01
N ALA A 286 8.53 15.71 0.21
CA ALA A 286 7.23 15.89 0.82
C ALA A 286 7.36 15.85 2.34
N ARG A 287 6.87 16.88 3.04
CA ARG A 287 6.84 16.91 4.51
C ARG A 287 5.45 16.50 5.00
N VAL A 288 5.38 15.60 5.97
CA VAL A 288 4.11 15.29 6.64
C VAL A 288 3.69 16.49 7.51
N GLU A 289 2.62 17.17 7.11
CA GLU A 289 2.12 18.40 7.75
C GLU A 289 1.23 18.09 8.95
N LYS A 290 0.47 16.99 8.86
CA LYS A 290 -0.49 16.53 9.87
C LYS A 290 -0.56 15.02 9.89
N ASP A 291 -0.87 14.45 11.05
CA ASP A 291 -1.20 13.04 11.23
C ASP A 291 -2.49 12.95 12.04
N TYR A 292 -3.46 12.17 11.57
CA TYR A 292 -4.75 11.96 12.24
C TYR A 292 -4.70 10.85 13.29
N THR A 293 -3.62 10.06 13.34
CA THR A 293 -3.52 8.95 14.28
C THR A 293 -3.49 9.39 15.74
N VAL A 294 -3.77 8.45 16.63
CA VAL A 294 -3.45 8.53 18.05
C VAL A 294 -2.37 7.49 18.29
N TYR A 295 -1.14 7.93 18.63
CA TYR A 295 0.01 7.05 18.67
C TYR A 295 -0.19 5.86 19.62
N GLY A 296 -0.09 4.64 19.09
CA GLY A 296 -0.36 3.38 19.79
C GLY A 296 -1.73 2.74 19.50
N ASP A 297 -2.62 3.44 18.78
CA ASP A 297 -3.91 2.94 18.26
C ASP A 297 -3.94 2.92 16.72
N GLU A 298 -2.78 2.80 16.06
CA GLU A 298 -2.68 2.65 14.61
C GLU A 298 -3.45 1.42 14.12
N CYS A 299 -4.18 1.55 13.01
CA CYS A 299 -4.86 0.43 12.38
C CYS A 299 -3.85 -0.43 11.63
N LYS A 300 -3.67 -1.69 12.04
CA LYS A 300 -2.78 -2.63 11.35
C LYS A 300 -3.43 -4.00 11.23
N PHE A 301 -3.49 -4.52 10.01
CA PHE A 301 -4.08 -5.82 9.69
C PHE A 301 -3.03 -6.94 9.68
N GLY A 302 -3.46 -8.18 9.96
CA GLY A 302 -2.64 -9.39 9.88
C GLY A 302 -2.71 -10.29 11.11
N GLY A 303 -1.97 -11.40 11.06
CA GLY A 303 -1.90 -12.39 12.15
C GLY A 303 -1.47 -11.77 13.49
N GLY A 304 -2.36 -11.79 14.47
CA GLY A 304 -2.12 -11.25 15.81
C GLY A 304 -2.05 -9.72 15.88
N LYS A 305 -2.52 -8.99 14.85
CA LYS A 305 -2.44 -7.53 14.77
C LYS A 305 -3.67 -6.84 15.38
N VAL A 306 -3.94 -5.60 14.98
CA VAL A 306 -4.92 -4.69 15.60
C VAL A 306 -6.33 -4.90 15.08
N LEU A 307 -6.49 -4.94 13.75
CA LEU A 307 -7.81 -5.09 13.10
C LEU A 307 -8.29 -6.53 13.22
N ARG A 308 -8.82 -6.86 14.40
CA ARG A 308 -9.43 -8.14 14.77
C ARG A 308 -10.66 -7.89 15.61
N GLU A 309 -11.57 -8.85 15.60
CA GLU A 309 -12.85 -8.80 16.31
C GLU A 309 -12.69 -8.32 17.76
N GLY A 310 -13.50 -7.32 18.13
CA GLY A 310 -13.54 -6.71 19.46
C GLY A 310 -12.32 -5.87 19.84
N MET A 311 -11.33 -5.76 18.94
CA MET A 311 -10.13 -4.92 19.07
C MET A 311 -10.27 -3.72 18.16
N GLY A 312 -9.43 -3.56 17.13
CA GLY A 312 -9.58 -2.51 16.13
C GLY A 312 -10.75 -2.72 15.17
N GLN A 313 -11.33 -3.92 15.10
CA GLN A 313 -12.59 -4.19 14.40
C GLN A 313 -13.73 -4.21 15.41
N GLN A 314 -14.72 -3.33 15.24
CA GLN A 314 -15.88 -3.26 16.11
C GLN A 314 -16.80 -4.47 15.90
N ASN A 315 -17.25 -5.05 17.02
CA ASN A 315 -18.21 -6.15 17.03
C ASN A 315 -19.65 -5.62 17.01
N GLY A 316 -20.51 -6.26 16.21
CA GLY A 316 -21.95 -6.01 16.19
C GLY A 316 -22.38 -4.75 15.44
N VAL A 317 -21.46 -4.10 14.72
CA VAL A 317 -21.80 -3.04 13.78
C VAL A 317 -22.41 -3.64 12.51
N GLU A 318 -23.57 -3.12 12.11
CA GLU A 318 -24.22 -3.49 10.86
C GLU A 318 -23.48 -2.89 9.67
N ASP A 319 -23.70 -3.47 8.48
CA ASP A 319 -23.02 -3.02 7.26
C ASP A 319 -23.20 -1.53 6.98
N VAL A 320 -24.39 -0.96 7.23
CA VAL A 320 -24.65 0.48 7.06
C VAL A 320 -23.75 1.37 7.93
N GLY A 321 -23.27 0.86 9.06
CA GLY A 321 -22.42 1.59 10.00
C GLY A 321 -20.92 1.31 9.85
N ALA A 322 -20.54 0.33 9.03
CA ALA A 322 -19.15 -0.07 8.79
C ALA A 322 -18.67 0.37 7.41
N LEU A 323 -17.39 0.69 7.29
CA LEU A 323 -16.74 0.93 6.01
C LEU A 323 -16.75 -0.34 5.14
N ASP A 324 -16.76 -0.20 3.81
CA ASP A 324 -16.56 -1.34 2.90
C ASP A 324 -15.07 -1.71 2.79
N LEU A 325 -14.22 -0.67 2.76
CA LEU A 325 -12.76 -0.81 2.72
C LEU A 325 -12.14 0.29 3.60
N VAL A 326 -11.11 -0.08 4.35
CA VAL A 326 -10.21 0.88 5.01
C VAL A 326 -8.81 0.77 4.43
N ILE A 327 -8.26 1.88 3.94
CA ILE A 327 -6.85 2.03 3.63
C ILE A 327 -6.16 2.57 4.89
N THR A 328 -5.29 1.78 5.47
CA THR A 328 -4.69 2.11 6.77
C THR A 328 -3.36 2.85 6.63
N ASN A 329 -3.09 3.83 7.50
CA ASN A 329 -1.80 4.52 7.56
C ASN A 329 -1.30 5.10 6.22
N ALA A 330 -2.18 5.67 5.40
CA ALA A 330 -1.82 6.24 4.10
C ALA A 330 -1.11 7.60 4.24
N LEU A 331 0.06 7.75 3.62
CA LEU A 331 0.62 9.08 3.37
C LEU A 331 -0.07 9.69 2.15
N ILE A 332 -0.94 10.67 2.38
CA ILE A 332 -1.72 11.32 1.33
C ILE A 332 -0.94 12.53 0.83
N ILE A 333 -0.78 12.61 -0.50
CA ILE A 333 -0.29 13.80 -1.19
C ILE A 333 -1.41 14.28 -2.12
N ASP A 334 -1.94 15.45 -1.80
CA ASP A 334 -3.01 16.08 -2.56
C ASP A 334 -2.80 17.61 -2.60
N TYR A 335 -3.50 18.29 -3.51
CA TYR A 335 -3.44 19.75 -3.56
C TYR A 335 -3.95 20.41 -2.26
N THR A 336 -4.80 19.72 -1.48
CA THR A 336 -5.28 20.19 -0.18
C THR A 336 -4.25 20.06 0.96
N GLY A 337 -3.16 19.30 0.76
CA GLY A 337 -2.07 19.17 1.72
C GLY A 337 -1.35 17.82 1.66
N ILE A 338 -0.33 17.68 2.52
CA ILE A 338 0.46 16.44 2.66
C ILE A 338 0.31 15.93 4.09
N TYR A 339 -0.46 14.86 4.28
CA TYR A 339 -0.81 14.41 5.62
C TYR A 339 -1.01 12.90 5.72
N LYS A 340 -0.95 12.38 6.94
CA LYS A 340 -1.06 10.97 7.26
C LYS A 340 -2.43 10.66 7.85
N ALA A 341 -3.15 9.70 7.29
CA ALA A 341 -4.48 9.31 7.74
C ALA A 341 -4.84 7.88 7.32
N ASP A 342 -5.88 7.32 7.92
CA ASP A 342 -6.65 6.24 7.31
C ASP A 342 -7.65 6.83 6.29
N ILE A 343 -7.98 6.08 5.24
CA ILE A 343 -9.00 6.44 4.23
C ILE A 343 -10.10 5.38 4.29
N GLY A 344 -11.33 5.81 4.55
CA GLY A 344 -12.51 4.95 4.56
C GLY A 344 -13.30 5.06 3.26
N ILE A 345 -13.64 3.92 2.67
CA ILE A 345 -14.48 3.81 1.48
C ILE A 345 -15.83 3.20 1.86
N LYS A 346 -16.93 3.78 1.34
CA LYS A 346 -18.29 3.22 1.42
C LYS A 346 -19.02 3.47 0.10
N ASN A 347 -19.67 2.44 -0.44
CA ASN A 347 -20.41 2.47 -1.70
C ASN A 347 -19.59 3.05 -2.87
N GLY A 348 -18.30 2.71 -2.95
CA GLY A 348 -17.38 3.19 -3.97
C GLY A 348 -16.92 4.65 -3.83
N LEU A 349 -17.26 5.33 -2.74
CA LEU A 349 -16.89 6.72 -2.47
C LEU A 349 -15.98 6.84 -1.25
N ILE A 350 -15.16 7.89 -1.22
CA ILE A 350 -14.41 8.27 0.00
C ILE A 350 -15.42 8.76 1.04
N ALA A 351 -15.65 7.94 2.06
CA ALA A 351 -16.60 8.21 3.14
C ALA A 351 -15.97 9.01 4.29
N GLY A 352 -14.65 8.90 4.48
CA GLY A 352 -13.94 9.63 5.51
C GLY A 352 -12.42 9.56 5.35
N ILE A 353 -11.74 10.61 5.80
CA ILE A 353 -10.27 10.68 5.90
C ILE A 353 -9.95 11.13 7.31
N GLY A 354 -9.25 10.30 8.08
CA GLY A 354 -9.05 10.54 9.49
C GLY A 354 -8.42 9.37 10.22
N LYS A 355 -8.97 9.01 11.38
CA LYS A 355 -8.56 7.83 12.15
C LYS A 355 -9.68 6.81 12.15
N ALA A 356 -9.44 5.65 11.55
CA ALA A 356 -10.39 4.55 11.50
C ALA A 356 -10.26 3.64 12.75
N GLY A 357 -11.12 2.64 12.83
CA GLY A 357 -10.98 1.53 13.78
C GLY A 357 -12.25 1.30 14.59
N ASN A 358 -12.09 1.02 15.88
CA ASN A 358 -13.20 0.67 16.76
C ASN A 358 -13.38 1.72 17.87
N PRO A 359 -14.47 2.51 17.85
CA PRO A 359 -14.72 3.52 18.87
C PRO A 359 -14.95 2.93 20.28
N ASP A 360 -15.19 1.62 20.40
CA ASP A 360 -15.36 0.97 21.70
C ASP A 360 -14.06 0.85 22.50
N VAL A 361 -12.90 0.85 21.84
CA VAL A 361 -11.59 0.61 22.48
C VAL A 361 -10.48 1.57 22.05
N MET A 362 -10.72 2.42 21.06
CA MET A 362 -9.76 3.38 20.53
C MET A 362 -10.25 4.82 20.69
N GLU A 363 -9.34 5.73 20.99
CA GLU A 363 -9.64 7.16 21.00
C GLU A 363 -9.60 7.77 19.60
N GLY A 364 -10.35 8.85 19.40
CA GLY A 364 -10.26 9.67 18.20
C GLY A 364 -10.79 9.04 16.91
N VAL A 365 -11.49 7.89 16.98
CA VAL A 365 -12.10 7.27 15.79
C VAL A 365 -13.06 8.28 15.17
N THR A 366 -12.78 8.64 13.92
CA THR A 366 -13.54 9.65 13.18
C THR A 366 -14.95 9.13 12.94
N PRO A 367 -16.01 9.93 13.16
CA PRO A 367 -17.38 9.51 12.89
C PRO A 367 -17.53 8.98 11.46
N GLY A 368 -18.14 7.81 11.30
CA GLY A 368 -18.30 7.14 10.00
C GLY A 368 -17.09 6.31 9.55
N MET A 369 -15.99 6.26 10.31
CA MET A 369 -14.78 5.48 9.97
C MET A 369 -14.64 4.20 10.82
N VAL A 370 -15.76 3.55 11.10
CA VAL A 370 -15.78 2.28 11.85
C VAL A 370 -15.32 1.14 10.96
N VAL A 371 -14.40 0.33 11.47
CA VAL A 371 -14.03 -0.95 10.87
C VAL A 371 -14.90 -2.04 11.49
N GLY A 372 -15.74 -2.68 10.68
CA GLY A 372 -16.67 -3.73 11.08
C GLY A 372 -16.33 -5.09 10.48
N VAL A 373 -17.24 -6.05 10.65
CA VAL A 373 -17.08 -7.41 10.08
C VAL A 373 -17.20 -7.44 8.55
N THR A 374 -17.83 -6.42 7.94
CA THR A 374 -17.98 -6.28 6.48
C THR A 374 -16.90 -5.40 5.84
N THR A 375 -15.90 -4.95 6.60
CA THR A 375 -14.85 -4.05 6.13
C THR A 375 -13.62 -4.82 5.66
N GLU A 376 -13.21 -4.61 4.40
CA GLU A 376 -11.90 -5.03 3.88
C GLU A 376 -10.78 -4.08 4.35
N ALA A 377 -9.53 -4.54 4.37
CA ALA A 377 -8.36 -3.74 4.72
C ALA A 377 -7.30 -3.71 3.61
N LEU A 378 -6.87 -2.51 3.22
CA LEU A 378 -5.69 -2.27 2.40
C LEU A 378 -4.60 -1.64 3.28
N ALA A 379 -3.41 -2.25 3.31
CA ALA A 379 -2.26 -1.72 4.04
C ALA A 379 -1.64 -0.54 3.26
N GLY A 380 -1.72 0.65 3.82
CA GLY A 380 -1.14 1.86 3.25
C GLY A 380 0.15 2.31 3.94
N GLU A 381 0.54 1.69 5.06
CA GLU A 381 1.83 1.94 5.67
C GLU A 381 2.99 1.76 4.67
N GLY A 382 3.89 2.75 4.62
CA GLY A 382 5.01 2.77 3.68
C GLY A 382 4.67 3.20 2.25
N HIS A 383 3.41 3.53 1.94
CA HIS A 383 2.97 3.93 0.60
C HIS A 383 2.44 5.36 0.56
N ILE A 384 2.56 6.00 -0.60
CA ILE A 384 1.94 7.28 -0.92
C ILE A 384 0.63 7.03 -1.66
N PHE A 385 -0.42 7.74 -1.26
CA PHE A 385 -1.73 7.74 -1.92
C PHE A 385 -2.00 9.13 -2.52
N THR A 386 -2.46 9.14 -3.76
CA THR A 386 -2.88 10.33 -4.49
C THR A 386 -4.27 10.12 -5.06
N ALA A 387 -4.93 11.19 -5.50
CA ALA A 387 -6.04 11.03 -6.43
C ALA A 387 -5.55 10.35 -7.72
N GLY A 388 -6.44 9.63 -8.40
CA GLY A 388 -6.16 9.17 -9.75
C GLY A 388 -6.06 10.36 -10.70
N ALA A 389 -5.09 10.34 -11.63
CA ALA A 389 -4.87 11.45 -12.53
C ALA A 389 -6.05 11.65 -13.51
N ILE A 390 -6.23 12.89 -13.93
CA ILE A 390 -7.22 13.29 -14.95
C ILE A 390 -6.44 13.85 -16.13
N ASP A 391 -6.49 13.16 -17.28
CA ASP A 391 -5.95 13.68 -18.54
C ASP A 391 -7.09 14.30 -19.34
N ALA A 392 -7.00 15.60 -19.59
CA ALA A 392 -8.03 16.38 -20.27
C ALA A 392 -7.70 16.77 -21.73
N HIS A 393 -6.70 16.12 -22.34
CA HIS A 393 -6.36 16.31 -23.75
C HIS A 393 -6.14 14.99 -24.47
N VAL A 394 -7.08 14.07 -24.35
CA VAL A 394 -6.94 12.71 -24.90
C VAL A 394 -7.41 12.64 -26.35
N HIS A 395 -6.57 12.11 -27.23
CA HIS A 395 -6.98 11.70 -28.57
C HIS A 395 -7.37 10.22 -28.54
N PHE A 396 -8.65 9.89 -28.72
CA PHE A 396 -9.12 8.50 -28.72
C PHE A 396 -8.81 7.78 -30.05
N ILE A 397 -7.52 7.62 -30.32
CA ILE A 397 -6.96 7.03 -31.54
C ILE A 397 -7.11 5.50 -31.52
N CYS A 398 -6.84 4.86 -30.38
CA CYS A 398 -6.95 3.42 -30.21
C CYS A 398 -7.24 3.07 -28.73
N PRO A 399 -7.87 1.92 -28.43
CA PRO A 399 -8.23 1.56 -27.06
C PRO A 399 -7.03 1.25 -26.17
N GLN A 400 -5.84 1.00 -26.73
CA GLN A 400 -4.64 0.67 -25.97
C GLN A 400 -4.23 1.79 -25.01
N ILE A 401 -4.50 3.05 -25.38
CA ILE A 401 -4.19 4.21 -24.53
C ILE A 401 -4.97 4.19 -23.21
N CYS A 402 -6.13 3.52 -23.16
CA CYS A 402 -6.90 3.39 -21.93
C CYS A 402 -6.14 2.53 -20.91
N TYR A 403 -5.57 1.41 -21.37
CA TYR A 403 -4.78 0.53 -20.51
C TYR A 403 -3.45 1.18 -20.10
N GLU A 404 -2.82 1.93 -21.00
CA GLU A 404 -1.59 2.69 -20.69
C GLU A 404 -1.86 3.85 -19.71
N GLY A 405 -2.99 4.52 -19.86
CA GLY A 405 -3.43 5.55 -18.92
C GLY A 405 -3.67 4.94 -17.53
N LEU A 406 -4.45 3.86 -17.46
CA LEU A 406 -4.72 3.20 -16.18
C LEU A 406 -3.45 2.66 -15.52
N SER A 407 -2.54 2.05 -16.28
CA SER A 407 -1.27 1.51 -15.75
C SER A 407 -0.32 2.59 -15.23
N SER A 408 -0.46 3.83 -15.72
CA SER A 408 0.31 4.99 -15.26
C SER A 408 -0.37 5.81 -14.15
N GLY A 409 -1.57 5.39 -13.71
CA GLY A 409 -2.31 6.03 -12.61
C GLY A 409 -3.36 7.06 -13.05
N ILE A 410 -3.67 7.15 -14.35
CA ILE A 410 -4.79 7.95 -14.87
C ILE A 410 -6.09 7.18 -14.65
N THR A 411 -7.11 7.84 -14.10
CA THR A 411 -8.43 7.25 -13.85
C THR A 411 -9.56 7.95 -14.61
N THR A 412 -9.27 9.09 -15.23
CA THR A 412 -10.24 9.87 -16.02
C THR A 412 -9.59 10.37 -17.31
N LEU A 413 -10.26 10.10 -18.43
CA LEU A 413 -9.84 10.51 -19.77
C LEU A 413 -10.88 11.46 -20.37
N ILE A 414 -10.49 12.71 -20.64
CA ILE A 414 -11.32 13.72 -21.29
C ILE A 414 -10.64 14.13 -22.60
N GLY A 415 -11.39 14.11 -23.69
CA GLY A 415 -10.84 14.39 -25.01
C GLY A 415 -11.81 14.03 -26.12
N GLY A 416 -11.34 13.63 -27.30
CA GLY A 416 -12.24 13.30 -28.42
C GLY A 416 -11.58 12.41 -29.46
N GLY A 417 -12.39 11.64 -30.18
CA GLY A 417 -11.91 10.75 -31.21
C GLY A 417 -12.89 9.65 -31.61
N THR A 418 -12.61 8.99 -32.74
CA THR A 418 -13.45 7.91 -33.29
C THR A 418 -12.62 6.73 -33.79
N GLY A 419 -11.44 6.52 -33.20
CA GLY A 419 -10.42 5.61 -33.69
C GLY A 419 -9.37 6.30 -34.57
N PRO A 420 -8.56 5.56 -35.34
CA PRO A 420 -7.34 6.08 -35.99
C PRO A 420 -7.64 6.83 -37.29
N ASN A 421 -8.71 7.61 -37.32
CA ASN A 421 -9.10 8.45 -38.44
C ASN A 421 -8.22 9.71 -38.47
N THR A 422 -7.94 10.24 -39.66
CA THR A 422 -7.11 11.46 -39.82
C THR A 422 -7.57 12.61 -38.93
N GLY A 423 -8.88 12.82 -38.80
CA GLY A 423 -9.43 13.86 -37.92
C GLY A 423 -9.11 13.65 -36.44
N THR A 424 -9.17 12.41 -35.94
CA THR A 424 -8.84 12.08 -34.54
C THR A 424 -7.34 12.12 -34.28
N ASN A 425 -6.53 11.69 -35.25
CA ASN A 425 -5.08 11.76 -35.15
C ASN A 425 -4.59 13.23 -35.06
N ALA A 426 -5.36 14.16 -35.59
CA ALA A 426 -5.07 15.59 -35.54
C ALA A 426 -5.77 16.32 -34.38
N THR A 427 -7.01 15.94 -34.04
CA THR A 427 -7.89 16.76 -33.19
C THR A 427 -8.66 15.91 -32.18
N THR A 428 -8.81 16.40 -30.95
CA THR A 428 -9.65 15.80 -29.92
C THR A 428 -11.13 16.07 -30.20
N CYS A 429 -11.68 15.45 -31.24
CA CYS A 429 -13.08 15.64 -31.65
C CYS A 429 -13.77 14.30 -31.88
N THR A 430 -14.94 14.11 -31.29
CA THR A 430 -15.90 13.03 -31.58
C THR A 430 -17.09 13.62 -32.35
N PRO A 431 -16.99 13.76 -33.69
CA PRO A 431 -17.97 14.53 -34.46
C PRO A 431 -19.29 13.78 -34.66
N GLY A 432 -20.40 14.42 -34.27
CA GLY A 432 -21.76 13.99 -34.58
C GLY A 432 -22.32 12.87 -33.68
N ASN A 433 -23.65 12.71 -33.74
CA ASN A 433 -24.41 11.93 -32.76
C ASN A 433 -24.09 10.42 -32.80
N THR A 434 -23.89 9.88 -34.01
CA THR A 434 -23.60 8.45 -34.18
C THR A 434 -22.27 8.07 -33.53
N HIS A 435 -21.23 8.86 -33.76
CA HIS A 435 -19.92 8.61 -33.18
C HIS A 435 -19.90 8.83 -31.67
N MET A 436 -20.61 9.84 -31.18
CA MET A 436 -20.76 10.06 -29.74
C MET A 436 -21.37 8.83 -29.05
N ARG A 437 -22.51 8.33 -29.56
CA ARG A 437 -23.14 7.12 -29.06
C ARG A 437 -22.20 5.90 -29.10
N MET A 438 -21.50 5.70 -30.22
CA MET A 438 -20.59 4.57 -30.38
C MET A 438 -19.42 4.62 -29.41
N MET A 439 -18.84 5.80 -29.17
CA MET A 439 -17.72 5.94 -28.24
C MET A 439 -18.16 5.70 -26.79
N LEU A 440 -19.30 6.24 -26.38
CA LEU A 440 -19.90 5.95 -25.07
C LEU A 440 -20.11 4.44 -24.86
N GLN A 441 -20.68 3.75 -25.86
CA GLN A 441 -20.90 2.31 -25.81
C GLN A 441 -19.58 1.51 -25.83
N ALA A 442 -18.58 1.96 -26.57
CA ALA A 442 -17.30 1.26 -26.71
C ALA A 442 -16.46 1.29 -25.44
N THR A 443 -16.71 2.25 -24.54
CA THR A 443 -15.94 2.43 -23.30
C THR A 443 -16.69 2.03 -22.03
N ASP A 444 -17.92 1.54 -22.14
CA ASP A 444 -18.82 1.28 -20.99
C ASP A 444 -18.28 0.21 -20.01
N ASP A 445 -17.47 -0.73 -20.52
CA ASP A 445 -16.87 -1.81 -19.73
C ASP A 445 -15.42 -1.52 -19.28
N ILE A 446 -14.89 -0.32 -19.58
CA ILE A 446 -13.51 0.06 -19.21
C ILE A 446 -13.54 0.75 -17.85
N PRO A 447 -12.71 0.34 -16.86
CA PRO A 447 -12.73 0.91 -15.51
C PRO A 447 -12.01 2.27 -15.42
N LEU A 448 -12.51 3.23 -16.18
CA LEU A 448 -12.05 4.62 -16.28
C LEU A 448 -13.28 5.52 -16.40
N ASN A 449 -13.17 6.76 -15.94
CA ASN A 449 -14.15 7.79 -16.25
C ASN A 449 -13.85 8.38 -17.63
N PHE A 450 -14.89 8.66 -18.43
CA PHE A 450 -14.74 9.20 -19.77
C PHE A 450 -15.51 10.50 -19.97
N GLY A 451 -14.88 11.44 -20.68
CA GLY A 451 -15.51 12.64 -21.20
C GLY A 451 -15.17 12.82 -22.68
N PHE A 452 -16.19 12.89 -23.53
CA PHE A 452 -16.00 13.10 -24.97
C PHE A 452 -16.33 14.53 -25.37
N THR A 453 -15.50 15.12 -26.22
CA THR A 453 -15.63 16.48 -26.74
C THR A 453 -16.03 16.43 -28.21
N GLY A 454 -16.99 17.28 -28.58
CA GLY A 454 -17.41 17.46 -29.96
C GLY A 454 -16.46 18.40 -30.73
N LYS A 455 -16.73 18.59 -32.01
CA LYS A 455 -16.05 19.60 -32.83
C LYS A 455 -16.73 20.95 -32.66
N GLY A 456 -15.97 21.96 -32.24
CA GLY A 456 -16.42 23.34 -32.00
C GLY A 456 -16.31 24.26 -33.23
N ASN A 457 -15.60 23.84 -34.28
CA ASN A 457 -15.34 24.69 -35.44
C ASN A 457 -16.57 24.84 -36.36
N SER A 458 -17.46 25.78 -36.03
CA SER A 458 -18.58 26.19 -36.87
C SER A 458 -18.94 27.65 -36.57
N SER A 459 -19.16 28.47 -37.61
CA SER A 459 -19.68 29.84 -37.44
C SER A 459 -21.20 29.92 -37.24
N ALA A 460 -21.85 28.77 -37.03
CA ALA A 460 -23.28 28.66 -36.77
C ALA A 460 -23.56 27.57 -35.70
N PRO A 461 -24.57 27.75 -34.83
CA PRO A 461 -24.70 26.95 -33.61
C PRO A 461 -25.34 25.57 -33.80
N GLN A 462 -26.05 25.31 -34.90
CA GLN A 462 -26.95 24.14 -35.03
C GLN A 462 -26.22 22.81 -34.82
N GLY A 463 -25.12 22.57 -35.54
CA GLY A 463 -24.35 21.32 -35.41
C GLY A 463 -23.52 21.22 -34.12
N LEU A 464 -23.27 22.33 -33.44
CA LEU A 464 -22.59 22.34 -32.13
C LEU A 464 -23.54 21.82 -31.05
N VAL A 465 -24.78 22.34 -31.04
CA VAL A 465 -25.84 21.93 -30.11
C VAL A 465 -26.18 20.44 -30.25
N ASP A 466 -26.19 19.90 -31.47
CA ASP A 466 -26.48 18.49 -31.71
C ASP A 466 -25.47 17.57 -31.01
N GLN A 467 -24.18 17.90 -31.06
CA GLN A 467 -23.11 17.10 -30.45
C GLN A 467 -23.19 17.10 -28.93
N VAL A 468 -23.44 18.27 -28.33
CA VAL A 468 -23.62 18.39 -26.86
C VAL A 468 -24.82 17.55 -26.40
N ARG A 469 -25.96 17.65 -27.11
CA ARG A 469 -27.15 16.84 -26.82
C ARG A 469 -26.93 15.34 -27.00
N ALA A 470 -26.00 14.95 -27.85
CA ALA A 470 -25.65 13.54 -28.05
C ALA A 470 -24.76 12.96 -26.93
N GLY A 471 -24.20 13.82 -26.06
CA GLY A 471 -23.35 13.41 -24.94
C GLY A 471 -21.96 14.07 -24.91
N ALA A 472 -21.66 15.04 -25.78
CA ALA A 472 -20.41 15.78 -25.65
C ALA A 472 -20.43 16.63 -24.36
N ILE A 473 -19.36 16.54 -23.56
CA ILE A 473 -19.19 17.33 -22.33
C ILE A 473 -18.45 18.66 -22.56
N GLY A 474 -18.08 18.94 -23.81
CA GLY A 474 -17.34 20.12 -24.23
C GLY A 474 -17.11 20.12 -25.74
N LEU A 475 -16.56 21.21 -26.26
CA LEU A 475 -16.28 21.37 -27.69
C LEU A 475 -14.83 21.79 -27.94
N LYS A 476 -14.16 21.12 -28.88
CA LYS A 476 -12.79 21.47 -29.29
C LYS A 476 -12.81 22.37 -30.51
N LEU A 477 -12.25 23.57 -30.37
CA LEU A 477 -11.79 24.39 -31.51
C LEU A 477 -10.36 23.98 -31.90
N HIS A 478 -10.16 23.62 -33.16
CA HIS A 478 -8.83 23.25 -33.68
C HIS A 478 -8.54 23.91 -35.03
N GLU A 479 -7.29 24.34 -35.26
CA GLU A 479 -6.92 25.09 -36.45
C GLU A 479 -7.10 24.29 -37.75
N ASP A 480 -6.83 22.98 -37.73
CA ASP A 480 -7.10 22.03 -38.82
C ASP A 480 -8.55 22.03 -39.30
N TRP A 481 -9.50 22.39 -38.42
CA TRP A 481 -10.92 22.56 -38.75
C TRP A 481 -11.32 24.03 -38.91
N GLY A 482 -10.39 24.97 -38.72
CA GLY A 482 -10.58 26.42 -38.86
C GLY A 482 -10.98 27.11 -37.57
N THR A 483 -10.02 27.49 -36.73
CA THR A 483 -10.24 28.28 -35.49
C THR A 483 -10.27 29.77 -35.82
N THR A 484 -11.28 30.17 -36.59
CA THR A 484 -11.50 31.58 -36.96
C THR A 484 -12.27 32.34 -35.87
N PRO A 485 -12.20 33.68 -35.80
CA PRO A 485 -12.99 34.45 -34.84
C PRO A 485 -14.49 34.13 -34.86
N ALA A 486 -15.08 33.94 -36.04
CA ALA A 486 -16.50 33.59 -36.17
C ALA A 486 -16.83 32.19 -35.63
N ALA A 487 -15.90 31.22 -35.74
CA ALA A 487 -16.07 29.90 -35.15
C ALA A 487 -15.87 29.93 -33.62
N ILE A 488 -14.94 30.74 -33.13
CA ILE A 488 -14.72 30.94 -31.69
C ILE A 488 -15.97 31.50 -31.03
N ASP A 489 -16.50 32.59 -31.57
CA ASP A 489 -17.68 33.30 -31.04
C ASP A 489 -18.91 32.38 -30.97
N ALA A 490 -19.28 31.75 -32.08
CA ALA A 490 -20.42 30.84 -32.14
C ALA A 490 -20.27 29.60 -31.23
N CYS A 491 -19.03 29.11 -31.04
CA CYS A 491 -18.77 28.00 -30.13
C CYS A 491 -18.95 28.42 -28.66
N LEU A 492 -18.39 29.57 -28.26
CA LEU A 492 -18.53 30.09 -26.91
C LEU A 492 -19.98 30.38 -26.56
N GLU A 493 -20.77 30.96 -27.47
CA GLU A 493 -22.21 31.17 -27.25
C GLU A 493 -22.97 29.86 -26.96
N VAL A 494 -22.61 28.77 -27.65
CA VAL A 494 -23.21 27.46 -27.42
C VAL A 494 -22.75 26.86 -26.09
N CYS A 495 -21.47 26.97 -25.77
CA CYS A 495 -20.90 26.51 -24.49
C CYS A 495 -21.55 27.22 -23.30
N ASP A 496 -21.66 28.56 -23.34
CA ASP A 496 -22.33 29.36 -22.30
C ASP A 496 -23.81 28.94 -22.12
N LYS A 497 -24.50 28.68 -23.23
CA LYS A 497 -25.91 28.31 -23.20
C LYS A 497 -26.17 26.91 -22.64
N LEU A 498 -25.25 25.97 -22.89
CA LEU A 498 -25.43 24.56 -22.54
C LEU A 498 -24.59 24.12 -21.34
N ASP A 499 -23.82 25.05 -20.75
CA ASP A 499 -22.96 24.82 -19.59
C ASP A 499 -21.95 23.68 -19.82
N VAL A 500 -21.21 23.79 -20.92
CA VAL A 500 -20.11 22.87 -21.29
C VAL A 500 -18.82 23.64 -21.55
N GLN A 501 -17.69 22.95 -21.43
CA GLN A 501 -16.35 23.56 -21.53
C GLN A 501 -15.83 23.70 -22.96
#